data_AF-G9K7H6-F1
#
_entry.id   AF-G9K7H6-F1
#
_cell.length_a   1.000
_cell.length_b   1.000
_cell.length_c   1.000
_cell.angle_alpha   90.00
_cell.angle_beta   90.00
_cell.angle_gamma   90.00
#
_symmetry.space_group_name_H-M   'P 1'
#
loop_
_entity.id
_entity.type
_entity.pdbx_description
1 polymer ?
#
loop_
_entity_poly.entity_id
_entity_poly.type
_entity_poly.pdbx_seq_one_letter_code
_entity_poly.pdbx_strand_id
1 'polypeptide(L)'
;PPPVESELALFQMSVLWLEHDRETRMQYAPDLMKRLRFALIPAPELVERVQSVDFMRTDPVCQKLLLDAMNYHLMPFRQHCRQSLASRIRSNKKMLLLVGGLPPGPDRLPSNLVQYYDDEKKTWKILTIMPYNSAHHCVVEVENFLFVLGGEDQWNPNGKHSTNFVSRYDPRFNSWIQLP
;
A
#
# COMPACT_ATOMS: atom_id res chain seq x y z
N PRO A 1 10.06 12.20 17.79
CA PRO A 1 10.56 11.36 16.67
C PRO A 1 10.32 12.06 15.33
N PRO A 2 11.33 12.19 14.45
CA PRO A 2 11.07 12.66 13.09
C PRO A 2 10.07 11.72 12.39
N PRO A 3 9.29 12.22 11.42
CA PRO A 3 8.39 11.38 10.63
C PRO A 3 9.20 10.27 9.98
N VAL A 4 8.71 9.03 10.06
CA VAL A 4 9.31 7.90 9.34
C VAL A 4 9.07 8.15 7.85
N GLU A 5 10.09 8.58 7.11
CA GLU A 5 9.95 8.99 5.70
C GLU A 5 9.59 7.81 4.78
N SER A 6 10.23 6.64 4.95
CA SER A 6 9.87 5.36 4.28
C SER A 6 10.71 4.20 4.82
N GLU A 7 10.32 2.94 4.56
CA GLU A 7 11.18 1.77 4.87
C GLU A 7 12.49 1.77 4.05
N LEU A 8 12.49 2.36 2.85
CA LEU A 8 13.69 2.52 2.03
C LEU A 8 14.69 3.47 2.71
N ALA A 9 14.22 4.58 3.25
CA ALA A 9 15.07 5.51 4.01
C ALA A 9 15.65 4.82 5.26
N LEU A 10 14.83 4.06 6.00
CA LEU A 10 15.32 3.28 7.15
C LEU A 10 16.39 2.25 6.75
N PHE A 11 16.21 1.58 5.61
CA PHE A 11 17.22 0.69 5.05
C PHE A 11 18.52 1.42 4.73
N GLN A 12 18.46 2.54 4.02
CA GLN A 12 19.64 3.33 3.66
C GLN A 12 20.39 3.83 4.89
N MET A 13 19.67 4.33 5.90
CA MET A 13 20.27 4.75 7.17
C MET A 13 20.93 3.58 7.91
N SER A 14 20.32 2.40 7.85
CA SER A 14 20.88 1.17 8.43
C SER A 14 22.18 0.78 7.72
N VAL A 15 22.22 0.82 6.40
CA VAL A 15 23.43 0.56 5.60
C VAL A 15 24.53 1.56 5.92
N LEU A 16 24.22 2.86 5.98
CA LEU A 16 25.18 3.90 6.34
C LEU A 16 25.79 3.68 7.73
N TRP A 17 24.96 3.28 8.70
CA TRP A 17 25.43 2.96 10.05
C TRP A 17 26.34 1.73 10.09
N LEU A 18 26.02 0.69 9.32
CA LEU A 18 26.83 -0.53 9.21
C LEU A 18 28.18 -0.25 8.55
N GLU A 19 28.20 0.48 7.44
CA GLU A 19 29.43 0.78 6.68
C GLU A 19 30.36 1.76 7.40
N HIS A 20 29.83 2.62 8.28
CA HIS A 20 30.64 3.55 9.06
C HIS A 20 31.69 2.86 9.96
N ASP A 21 31.39 1.66 10.46
CA ASP A 21 32.34 0.82 11.20
C ASP A 21 32.06 -0.65 10.89
N ARG A 22 32.42 -1.03 9.66
CA ARG A 22 32.08 -2.34 9.09
C ARG A 22 32.60 -3.50 9.92
N GLU A 23 33.80 -3.38 10.49
CA GLU A 23 34.45 -4.45 11.24
C GLU A 23 33.66 -4.81 12.50
N THR A 24 33.17 -3.82 13.24
CA THR A 24 32.44 -4.09 14.49
C THR A 24 30.93 -4.20 14.31
N ARG A 25 30.36 -3.58 13.25
CA ARG A 25 28.91 -3.45 13.11
C ARG A 25 28.26 -4.45 12.17
N MET A 26 29.00 -5.00 11.20
CA MET A 26 28.40 -5.88 10.18
C MET A 26 27.75 -7.14 10.79
N GLN A 27 28.24 -7.60 11.95
CA GLN A 27 27.62 -8.69 12.72
C GLN A 27 26.15 -8.44 13.09
N TYR A 28 25.72 -7.17 13.20
CA TYR A 28 24.34 -6.79 13.54
C TYR A 28 23.43 -6.65 12.31
N ALA A 29 23.96 -6.76 11.08
CA ALA A 29 23.19 -6.56 9.87
C ALA A 29 21.91 -7.45 9.82
N PRO A 30 21.98 -8.77 10.10
CA PRO A 30 20.79 -9.62 10.08
C PRO A 30 19.69 -9.14 11.04
N ASP A 31 20.07 -8.76 12.26
CA ASP A 31 19.10 -8.36 13.30
C ASP A 31 18.54 -6.96 13.05
N LEU A 32 19.30 -6.08 12.41
CA LEU A 32 18.82 -4.78 11.97
C LEU A 32 17.83 -4.94 10.80
N MET A 33 18.16 -5.75 9.80
CA MET A 33 17.31 -5.99 8.63
C MET A 33 15.98 -6.66 9.00
N LYS A 34 15.94 -7.56 9.99
CA LYS A 34 14.70 -8.17 10.49
C LYS A 34 13.67 -7.14 11.02
N ARG A 35 14.12 -5.92 11.38
CA ARG A 35 13.24 -4.85 11.89
C ARG A 35 12.64 -3.99 10.77
N LEU A 36 13.13 -4.16 9.54
CA LEU A 36 12.63 -3.46 8.36
C LEU A 36 11.51 -4.27 7.69
N ARG A 37 10.58 -3.56 7.07
CA ARG A 37 9.41 -4.15 6.39
C ARG A 37 9.61 -4.03 4.89
N PHE A 38 10.46 -4.89 4.34
CA PHE A 38 10.85 -4.85 2.92
C PHE A 38 9.65 -4.93 1.95
N ALA A 39 8.54 -5.55 2.34
CA ALA A 39 7.32 -5.58 1.52
C ALA A 39 6.55 -4.23 1.47
N LEU A 40 7.02 -3.20 2.18
CA LEU A 40 6.58 -1.81 2.04
C LEU A 40 7.55 -0.96 1.20
N ILE A 41 8.63 -1.54 0.68
CA ILE A 41 9.51 -0.90 -0.29
C ILE A 41 8.99 -1.27 -1.69
N PRO A 42 8.80 -0.31 -2.62
CA PRO A 42 8.39 -0.62 -3.98
C PRO A 42 9.33 -1.64 -4.65
N ALA A 43 8.78 -2.54 -5.46
CA ALA A 43 9.55 -3.61 -6.10
C ALA A 43 10.75 -3.09 -6.95
N PRO A 44 10.64 -2.00 -7.72
CA PRO A 44 11.78 -1.43 -8.43
C PRO A 44 12.92 -1.01 -7.48
N GLU A 45 12.57 -0.37 -6.36
CA GLU A 45 13.53 0.06 -5.34
C GLU A 45 14.19 -1.13 -4.61
N LEU A 46 13.46 -2.23 -4.41
CA LEU A 46 14.06 -3.47 -3.89
C LEU A 46 15.18 -3.98 -4.80
N VAL A 47 14.98 -3.94 -6.12
CA VAL A 47 15.96 -4.41 -7.10
C VAL A 47 17.13 -3.42 -7.23
N GLU A 48 16.84 -2.13 -7.37
CA GLU A 48 17.86 -1.12 -7.65
C GLU A 48 18.68 -0.75 -6.41
N ARG A 49 18.03 -0.65 -5.24
CA ARG A 49 18.64 -0.11 -4.03
C ARG A 49 18.97 -1.13 -2.96
N VAL A 50 18.14 -2.16 -2.78
CA VAL A 50 18.33 -3.15 -1.71
C VAL A 50 19.19 -4.32 -2.19
N GLN A 51 18.85 -4.90 -3.34
CA GLN A 51 19.58 -6.03 -3.90
C GLN A 51 21.01 -5.66 -4.32
N SER A 52 21.29 -4.39 -4.62
CA SER A 52 22.63 -3.90 -4.95
C SER A 52 23.61 -3.89 -3.77
N VAL A 53 23.12 -4.01 -2.52
CA VAL A 53 23.96 -4.07 -1.32
C VAL A 53 24.50 -5.49 -1.10
N ASP A 54 25.81 -5.65 -0.95
CA ASP A 54 26.47 -6.96 -0.93
C ASP A 54 25.96 -7.90 0.16
N PHE A 55 25.84 -7.45 1.41
CA PHE A 55 25.38 -8.31 2.49
C PHE A 55 23.92 -8.74 2.33
N MET A 56 23.10 -8.00 1.58
CA MET A 56 21.73 -8.44 1.24
C MET A 56 21.72 -9.66 0.31
N ARG A 57 22.82 -9.92 -0.41
CA ARG A 57 22.97 -11.08 -1.29
C ARG A 57 23.77 -12.21 -0.67
N THR A 58 24.69 -11.91 0.25
CA THR A 58 25.62 -12.90 0.82
C THR A 58 25.21 -13.42 2.20
N ASP A 59 24.55 -12.62 3.03
CA ASP A 59 24.04 -13.07 4.32
C ASP A 59 22.72 -13.87 4.14
N PRO A 60 22.62 -15.12 4.63
CA PRO A 60 21.44 -15.95 4.40
C PRO A 60 20.14 -15.38 4.97
N VAL A 61 20.21 -14.66 6.09
CA VAL A 61 19.02 -14.06 6.72
C VAL A 61 18.55 -12.86 5.89
N CYS A 62 19.47 -11.98 5.49
CA CYS A 62 19.17 -10.82 4.67
C CYS A 62 18.64 -11.22 3.29
N GLN A 63 19.27 -12.23 2.67
CA GLN A 63 18.83 -12.77 1.38
C GLN A 63 17.40 -13.34 1.46
N LYS A 64 17.08 -14.07 2.54
CA LYS A 64 15.72 -14.58 2.76
C LYS A 64 14.69 -13.45 2.88
N LEU A 65 15.00 -12.40 3.65
CA LEU A 65 14.10 -11.23 3.81
C LEU A 65 13.83 -10.54 2.47
N LEU A 66 14.86 -10.38 1.63
CA LEU A 66 14.73 -9.81 0.29
C LEU A 66 13.86 -10.71 -0.61
N LEU A 67 14.11 -12.02 -0.62
CA LEU A 67 13.34 -12.98 -1.42
C LEU A 67 11.87 -13.03 -0.99
N ASP A 68 11.59 -13.03 0.31
CA ASP A 68 10.22 -13.02 0.83
C ASP A 68 9.47 -11.76 0.39
N ALA A 69 10.12 -10.60 0.40
CA ALA A 69 9.56 -9.36 -0.11
C ALA A 69 9.31 -9.40 -1.62
N MET A 70 10.28 -9.86 -2.42
CA MET A 70 10.10 -10.00 -3.88
C MET A 70 8.96 -10.95 -4.21
N ASN A 71 8.87 -12.10 -3.55
CA ASN A 71 7.76 -13.05 -3.70
C ASN A 71 6.40 -12.44 -3.34
N TYR A 72 6.36 -11.57 -2.32
CA TYR A 72 5.16 -10.83 -1.97
C TYR A 72 4.72 -9.85 -3.08
N HIS A 73 5.67 -9.19 -3.76
CA HIS A 73 5.38 -8.31 -4.89
C HIS A 73 4.96 -9.06 -6.16
N LEU A 74 5.44 -10.29 -6.36
CA LEU A 74 5.03 -11.15 -7.49
C LEU A 74 3.59 -11.67 -7.39
N MET A 75 2.90 -11.46 -6.26
CA MET A 75 1.54 -11.98 -6.03
C MET A 75 0.53 -10.87 -5.72
N PRO A 76 0.37 -9.83 -6.56
CA PRO A 76 -0.43 -8.64 -6.24
C PRO A 76 -1.85 -8.98 -5.80
N PHE A 77 -2.51 -9.94 -6.47
CA PHE A 77 -3.87 -10.37 -6.16
C PHE A 77 -4.01 -11.19 -4.87
N ARG A 78 -2.91 -11.70 -4.29
CA ARG A 78 -2.92 -12.51 -3.06
C ARG A 78 -2.26 -11.83 -1.86
N GLN A 79 -1.78 -10.60 -2.04
CA GLN A 79 -1.10 -9.85 -0.99
C GLN A 79 -1.93 -9.70 0.29
N HIS A 80 -3.24 -9.52 0.17
CA HIS A 80 -4.15 -9.44 1.32
C HIS A 80 -4.20 -10.74 2.14
N CYS A 81 -4.06 -11.92 1.51
CA CYS A 81 -4.01 -13.21 2.19
C CYS A 81 -2.62 -13.55 2.76
N ARG A 82 -1.58 -12.77 2.43
CA ARG A 82 -0.17 -13.04 2.79
C ARG A 82 0.38 -12.00 3.76
N GLN A 83 -0.51 -11.36 4.52
CA GLN A 83 -0.12 -10.30 5.44
C GLN A 83 0.65 -10.86 6.64
N SER A 84 1.73 -10.16 6.99
CA SER A 84 2.61 -10.48 8.09
C SER A 84 3.15 -9.19 8.71
N LEU A 85 3.91 -9.30 9.79
CA LEU A 85 4.61 -8.16 10.39
C LEU A 85 5.53 -7.44 9.38
N ALA A 86 6.05 -8.16 8.38
CA ALA A 86 6.95 -7.62 7.36
C ALA A 86 6.22 -6.88 6.22
N SER A 87 4.89 -7.00 6.09
CA SER A 87 4.09 -6.40 5.00
C SER A 87 3.01 -5.42 5.47
N ARG A 88 2.72 -5.40 6.77
CA ARG A 88 1.71 -4.54 7.39
C ARG A 88 2.23 -3.11 7.52
N ILE A 89 1.36 -2.12 7.33
CA ILE A 89 1.68 -0.69 7.56
C ILE A 89 2.09 -0.45 9.03
N ARG A 90 3.04 0.47 9.27
CA ARG A 90 3.49 0.82 10.65
C ARG A 90 2.46 1.61 11.45
N SER A 91 1.71 2.47 10.78
CA SER A 91 0.66 3.29 11.39
C SER A 91 -0.49 2.44 11.92
N ASN A 92 -1.00 2.82 13.09
CA ASN A 92 -2.24 2.33 13.67
C ASN A 92 -3.37 3.38 13.62
N LYS A 93 -3.15 4.52 12.95
CA LYS A 93 -4.16 5.58 12.81
C LYS A 93 -5.31 5.09 11.93
N LYS A 94 -6.51 5.06 12.49
CA LYS A 94 -7.74 4.80 11.72
C LYS A 94 -8.17 6.05 10.99
N MET A 95 -8.77 5.88 9.81
CA MET A 95 -9.25 6.96 8.97
C MET A 95 -10.69 6.68 8.56
N LEU A 96 -11.53 7.72 8.58
CA LEU A 96 -12.87 7.65 7.99
C LEU A 96 -12.75 7.97 6.50
N LEU A 97 -13.27 7.07 5.66
CA LEU A 97 -13.25 7.22 4.22
C LEU A 97 -14.66 7.44 3.65
N LEU A 98 -14.73 8.29 2.63
CA LEU A 98 -15.87 8.42 1.72
C LEU A 98 -15.39 7.92 0.36
N VAL A 99 -16.10 6.96 -0.22
CA VAL A 99 -15.69 6.26 -1.45
C VAL A 99 -16.78 6.43 -2.50
N GLY A 100 -16.45 7.10 -3.60
CA GLY A 100 -17.35 7.36 -4.71
C GLY A 100 -18.70 7.95 -4.28
N GLY A 101 -19.78 7.36 -4.76
CA GLY A 101 -21.15 7.75 -4.42
C GLY A 101 -21.76 8.72 -5.43
N LEU A 102 -23.00 9.12 -5.16
CA LEU A 102 -23.80 9.96 -6.05
C LEU A 102 -23.91 11.39 -5.47
N PRO A 103 -23.07 12.33 -5.88
CA PRO A 103 -23.15 13.70 -5.40
C PRO A 103 -24.51 14.33 -5.80
N PRO A 104 -25.07 15.20 -4.93
CA PRO A 104 -26.29 15.92 -5.27
C PRO A 104 -26.02 16.88 -6.43
N GLY A 105 -26.91 16.88 -7.43
CA GLY A 105 -26.79 17.74 -8.59
C GLY A 105 -27.67 17.26 -9.76
N PRO A 106 -27.84 18.10 -10.79
CA PRO A 106 -28.68 17.78 -11.95
C PRO A 106 -28.11 16.60 -12.76
N ASP A 107 -26.79 16.48 -12.85
CA ASP A 107 -26.14 15.49 -13.72
C ASP A 107 -26.08 14.08 -13.10
N ARG A 108 -26.29 13.95 -11.77
CA ARG A 108 -26.24 12.69 -11.01
C ARG A 108 -25.13 11.74 -11.49
N LEU A 109 -23.93 12.26 -11.72
CA LEU A 109 -22.81 11.45 -12.18
C LEU A 109 -22.14 10.79 -10.98
N PRO A 110 -21.95 9.46 -10.99
CA PRO A 110 -21.20 8.79 -9.93
C PRO A 110 -19.78 9.35 -9.80
N SER A 111 -19.34 9.54 -8.56
CA SER A 111 -17.99 10.02 -8.26
C SER A 111 -17.01 8.84 -8.25
N ASN A 112 -15.77 9.10 -8.66
CA ASN A 112 -14.63 8.21 -8.44
C ASN A 112 -13.70 8.68 -7.31
N LEU A 113 -14.05 9.74 -6.59
CA LEU A 113 -13.19 10.26 -5.54
C LEU A 113 -13.21 9.35 -4.31
N VAL A 114 -12.04 9.09 -3.74
CA VAL A 114 -11.90 8.57 -2.39
C VAL A 114 -11.37 9.69 -1.52
N GLN A 115 -12.12 10.05 -0.51
CA GLN A 115 -11.80 11.13 0.41
C GLN A 115 -11.64 10.59 1.82
N TYR A 116 -10.82 11.26 2.62
CA TYR A 116 -10.70 11.00 4.05
C TYR A 116 -11.07 12.23 4.85
N TYR A 117 -11.58 12.00 6.06
CA TYR A 117 -11.84 13.07 7.02
C TYR A 117 -10.56 13.38 7.82
N ASP A 118 -10.04 14.59 7.66
CA ASP A 118 -8.98 15.15 8.49
C ASP A 118 -9.61 15.67 9.79
N ASP A 119 -9.46 14.89 10.87
CA ASP A 119 -10.05 15.22 12.17
C ASP A 119 -9.43 16.47 12.83
N GLU A 120 -8.18 16.79 12.53
CA GLU A 120 -7.51 17.98 13.09
C GLU A 120 -8.06 19.25 12.43
N LYS A 121 -8.21 19.22 11.10
CA LYS A 121 -8.70 20.36 10.31
C LYS A 121 -10.22 20.37 10.15
N LYS A 122 -10.90 19.33 10.60
CA LYS A 122 -12.35 19.11 10.41
C LYS A 122 -12.80 19.24 8.95
N THR A 123 -11.97 18.76 8.02
CA THR A 123 -12.21 18.89 6.56
C THR A 123 -12.08 17.56 5.83
N TRP A 124 -12.79 17.41 4.72
CA TRP A 124 -12.61 16.29 3.80
C TRP A 124 -11.48 16.59 2.82
N LYS A 125 -10.59 15.63 2.61
CA LYS A 125 -9.47 15.71 1.68
C LYS A 125 -9.48 14.53 0.72
N ILE A 126 -9.06 14.76 -0.52
CA ILE A 126 -8.91 13.69 -1.50
C ILE A 126 -7.72 12.82 -1.08
N LEU A 127 -7.97 11.52 -0.96
CA LEU A 127 -6.95 10.49 -0.73
C LEU A 127 -6.42 9.96 -2.06
N THR A 128 -7.32 9.51 -2.92
CA THR A 128 -7.02 8.87 -4.21
C THR A 128 -8.26 8.95 -5.12
N ILE A 129 -8.11 8.50 -6.36
CA ILE A 129 -9.17 8.46 -7.37
C ILE A 129 -9.31 7.00 -7.83
N MET A 130 -10.52 6.47 -7.79
CA MET A 130 -10.84 5.12 -8.27
C MET A 130 -10.64 5.02 -9.79
N PRO A 131 -10.35 3.82 -10.33
CA PRO A 131 -10.20 3.61 -11.77
C PRO A 131 -11.46 3.91 -12.59
N TYR A 132 -12.63 3.87 -11.96
CA TYR A 132 -13.92 4.16 -12.56
C TYR A 132 -14.83 4.92 -11.60
N ASN A 133 -15.77 5.66 -12.17
CA ASN A 133 -16.87 6.28 -11.45
C ASN A 133 -17.77 5.17 -10.87
N SER A 134 -18.19 5.28 -9.61
CA SER A 134 -19.08 4.27 -9.02
C SER A 134 -19.94 4.82 -7.89
N ALA A 135 -21.23 4.50 -7.94
CA ALA A 135 -22.18 4.66 -6.85
C ALA A 135 -22.81 3.30 -6.50
N HIS A 136 -23.47 3.21 -5.33
CA HIS A 136 -24.17 1.99 -4.87
C HIS A 136 -23.29 0.72 -4.82
N HIS A 137 -21.97 0.87 -4.76
CA HIS A 137 -21.02 -0.23 -4.61
C HIS A 137 -20.94 -0.69 -3.15
N CYS A 138 -20.41 -1.89 -2.95
CA CYS A 138 -20.00 -2.36 -1.63
C CYS A 138 -18.53 -2.02 -1.40
N VAL A 139 -18.19 -1.55 -0.20
CA VAL A 139 -16.80 -1.31 0.21
C VAL A 139 -16.47 -2.22 1.38
N VAL A 140 -15.31 -2.87 1.33
CA VAL A 140 -14.78 -3.66 2.45
C VAL A 140 -13.29 -3.43 2.64
N GLU A 141 -12.85 -3.39 3.88
CA GLU A 141 -11.43 -3.39 4.23
C GLU A 141 -11.00 -4.80 4.60
N VAL A 142 -9.90 -5.27 4.01
CA VAL A 142 -9.28 -6.55 4.34
C VAL A 142 -7.78 -6.36 4.45
N GLU A 143 -7.25 -6.47 5.67
CA GLU A 143 -5.82 -6.33 5.98
C GLU A 143 -5.17 -5.05 5.41
N ASN A 144 -5.82 -3.92 5.61
CA ASN A 144 -5.51 -2.57 5.09
C ASN A 144 -5.56 -2.42 3.57
N PHE A 145 -6.16 -3.35 2.85
CA PHE A 145 -6.56 -3.12 1.47
C PHE A 145 -8.03 -2.73 1.42
N LEU A 146 -8.36 -1.71 0.64
CA LEU A 146 -9.74 -1.29 0.42
C LEU A 146 -10.25 -1.95 -0.87
N PHE A 147 -11.32 -2.71 -0.78
CA PHE A 147 -11.97 -3.33 -1.92
C PHE A 147 -13.27 -2.60 -2.23
N VAL A 148 -13.51 -2.35 -3.51
CA VAL A 148 -14.72 -1.74 -4.05
C VAL A 148 -15.35 -2.75 -5.00
N LEU A 149 -16.56 -3.22 -4.68
CA LEU A 149 -17.24 -4.32 -5.34
C LEU A 149 -18.51 -3.81 -6.06
N GLY A 150 -18.52 -3.95 -7.38
CA GLY A 150 -19.64 -3.62 -8.26
C GLY A 150 -20.06 -2.16 -8.18
N GLY A 151 -21.37 -1.96 -8.09
CA GLY A 151 -22.02 -0.65 -8.14
C GLY A 151 -22.42 -0.24 -9.55
N GLU A 152 -22.66 1.04 -9.73
CA GLU A 152 -23.18 1.63 -10.97
C GLU A 152 -22.21 2.71 -11.46
N ASP A 153 -21.76 2.60 -12.71
CA ASP A 153 -20.82 3.57 -13.30
C ASP A 153 -21.50 4.79 -13.91
N GLN A 154 -22.81 4.68 -14.18
CA GLN A 154 -23.67 5.74 -14.67
C GLN A 154 -25.03 5.68 -13.99
N TRP A 155 -25.60 6.85 -13.72
CA TRP A 155 -26.98 6.92 -13.29
C TRP A 155 -27.92 6.60 -14.46
N ASN A 156 -28.75 5.57 -14.31
CA ASN A 156 -29.81 5.26 -15.26
C ASN A 156 -31.08 4.84 -14.51
N PRO A 157 -32.22 5.54 -14.72
CA PRO A 157 -33.50 5.20 -14.09
C PRO A 157 -33.96 3.76 -14.33
N ASN A 158 -33.47 3.12 -15.40
CA ASN A 158 -33.83 1.76 -15.80
C ASN A 158 -32.84 0.69 -15.30
N GLY A 159 -31.84 1.05 -14.48
CA GLY A 159 -30.92 0.10 -13.82
C GLY A 159 -29.94 -0.64 -14.74
N LYS A 160 -29.67 -0.13 -15.95
CA LYS A 160 -28.87 -0.84 -16.97
C LYS A 160 -27.33 -0.71 -16.85
N HIS A 161 -26.82 -0.15 -15.75
CA HIS A 161 -25.40 0.21 -15.61
C HIS A 161 -24.73 -0.40 -14.38
N SER A 162 -25.27 -1.51 -13.89
CA SER A 162 -24.59 -2.31 -12.86
C SER A 162 -23.28 -2.87 -13.42
N THR A 163 -22.22 -2.78 -12.64
CA THR A 163 -20.90 -3.29 -13.00
C THR A 163 -20.57 -4.52 -12.16
N ASN A 164 -19.79 -5.42 -12.74
CA ASN A 164 -19.12 -6.51 -12.01
C ASN A 164 -17.68 -6.14 -11.64
N PHE A 165 -17.32 -4.85 -11.70
CA PHE A 165 -15.95 -4.42 -11.45
C PHE A 165 -15.60 -4.62 -9.99
N VAL A 166 -14.44 -5.22 -9.77
CA VAL A 166 -13.85 -5.35 -8.44
C VAL A 166 -12.50 -4.65 -8.48
N SER A 167 -12.34 -3.62 -7.66
CA SER A 167 -11.07 -2.92 -7.53
C SER A 167 -10.53 -3.03 -6.13
N ARG A 168 -9.21 -3.11 -6.02
CA ARG A 168 -8.51 -3.10 -4.75
C ARG A 168 -7.51 -1.95 -4.73
N TYR A 169 -7.64 -1.10 -3.73
CA TYR A 169 -6.68 -0.06 -3.40
C TYR A 169 -5.66 -0.54 -2.39
N ASP A 170 -4.40 -0.21 -2.65
CA ASP A 170 -3.28 -0.43 -1.77
C ASP A 170 -2.76 0.91 -1.23
N PRO A 171 -3.04 1.25 0.04
CA PRO A 171 -2.60 2.51 0.64
C PRO A 171 -1.08 2.61 0.82
N ARG A 172 -0.34 1.51 0.68
CA ARG A 172 1.12 1.51 0.83
C ARG A 172 1.82 2.20 -0.33
N PHE A 173 1.25 2.04 -1.53
CA PHE A 173 1.80 2.57 -2.77
C PHE A 173 0.85 3.55 -3.46
N ASN A 174 -0.26 3.89 -2.80
CA ASN A 174 -1.35 4.70 -3.34
C ASN A 174 -1.79 4.23 -4.74
N SER A 175 -2.00 2.93 -4.90
CA SER A 175 -2.26 2.32 -6.20
C SER A 175 -3.51 1.46 -6.21
N TRP A 176 -4.13 1.39 -7.38
CA TRP A 176 -5.31 0.56 -7.62
C TRP A 176 -4.94 -0.59 -8.55
N ILE A 177 -5.55 -1.75 -8.29
CA ILE A 177 -5.60 -2.86 -9.24
C ILE A 177 -7.05 -3.27 -9.46
N GLN A 178 -7.40 -3.59 -10.70
CA GLN A 178 -8.65 -4.26 -11.01
C GLN A 178 -8.43 -5.77 -10.81
N LEU A 179 -9.35 -6.41 -10.10
CA LEU A 179 -9.35 -7.85 -9.90
C LEU A 179 -10.12 -8.54 -11.05
N PRO A 180 -9.76 -9.80 -11.38
CA PRO A 180 -10.48 -10.60 -12.36
C PRO A 180 -11.94 -10.86 -11.99
#